data_AF-X0V4P4-F1
#
_entry.id   AF-X0V4P4-F1
#
_cell.length_a   1.000
_cell.length_b   1.000
_cell.length_c   1.000
_cell.angle_alpha   90.00
_cell.angle_beta   90.00
_cell.angle_gamma   90.00
#
_symmetry.space_group_name_H-M   'P 1'
#
loop_
_entity.id
_entity.type
_entity.pdbx_description
1 polymer ?
#
loop_
_entity_poly.entity_id
_entity_poly.type
_entity_poly.pdbx_seq_one_letter_code
_entity_poly.pdbx_strand_id
1 'polypeptide(L)'
;MDINRNNHEQLVGNFYDSYWPTIAWWKNSDETLSIHYGLYEKHIQTRTEAMYNMNNYVAKLLGLKKNKKMKILDAGCGVGG
;
A
#
# COMPACT_ATOMS: atom_id res chain seq x y z
N MET A 1 20.14 -15.96 -14.62
CA MET A 1 20.90 -14.89 -13.93
C MET A 1 20.59 -15.04 -12.45
N ASP A 2 21.54 -15.58 -11.69
CA ASP A 2 21.38 -15.70 -10.24
C ASP A 2 21.49 -14.32 -9.61
N ILE A 3 20.36 -13.86 -9.10
CA ILE A 3 20.28 -12.62 -8.36
C ILE A 3 20.80 -12.90 -6.95
N ASN A 4 21.95 -12.33 -6.62
CA ASN A 4 22.49 -12.36 -5.27
C ASN A 4 21.51 -11.65 -4.31
N ARG A 5 20.84 -12.41 -3.43
CA ARG A 5 19.76 -11.92 -2.55
C ARG A 5 20.15 -10.69 -1.73
N ASN A 6 21.41 -10.61 -1.27
CA ASN A 6 21.92 -9.49 -0.48
C ASN A 6 21.87 -8.15 -1.23
N ASN A 7 21.94 -8.17 -2.58
CA ASN A 7 21.81 -6.96 -3.38
C ASN A 7 20.36 -6.53 -3.58
N HIS A 8 19.39 -7.45 -3.52
CA HIS A 8 17.98 -7.12 -3.80
C HIS A 8 17.33 -6.32 -2.68
N GLU A 9 17.55 -6.73 -1.42
CA GLU A 9 17.01 -6.01 -0.27
C GLU A 9 17.53 -4.56 -0.23
N GLN A 10 18.83 -4.37 -0.50
CA GLN A 10 19.44 -3.04 -0.57
C GLN A 10 18.89 -2.21 -1.73
N LEU A 11 18.71 -2.81 -2.91
CA LEU A 11 18.13 -2.10 -4.06
C LEU A 11 16.68 -1.65 -3.78
N VAL A 12 15.88 -2.52 -3.17
CA VAL A 12 14.50 -2.22 -2.78
C VAL A 12 14.47 -1.13 -1.71
N GLY A 13 15.27 -1.25 -0.66
CA GLY A 13 15.39 -0.25 0.41
C GLY A 13 15.78 1.11 -0.14
N ASN A 14 16.89 1.17 -0.90
CA ASN A 14 17.37 2.42 -1.48
C ASN A 14 16.34 3.08 -2.41
N PHE A 15 15.60 2.28 -3.20
CA PHE A 15 14.53 2.80 -4.05
C PHE A 15 13.43 3.47 -3.23
N TYR A 16 12.89 2.79 -2.21
CA TYR A 16 11.81 3.34 -1.40
C TYR A 16 12.29 4.51 -0.53
N ASP A 17 13.47 4.43 0.07
CA ASP A 17 14.04 5.49 0.92
C ASP A 17 14.30 6.77 0.12
N SER A 18 14.84 6.65 -1.10
CA SER A 18 15.10 7.81 -1.95
C SER A 18 13.81 8.43 -2.51
N TYR A 19 12.78 7.61 -2.76
CA TYR A 19 11.54 8.06 -3.35
C TYR A 19 10.54 8.59 -2.31
N TRP A 20 10.59 8.08 -1.07
CA TRP A 20 9.63 8.37 0.01
C TRP A 20 9.36 9.86 0.23
N PRO A 21 10.36 10.76 0.34
CA PRO A 21 10.09 12.18 0.58
C PRO A 21 9.22 12.82 -0.51
N THR A 22 9.40 12.40 -1.76
CA THR A 22 8.62 12.92 -2.89
C THR A 22 7.20 12.40 -2.89
N ILE A 23 7.00 11.10 -2.65
CA ILE A 23 5.65 10.49 -2.64
C ILE A 23 4.83 10.81 -1.39
N ALA A 24 5.47 11.00 -0.23
CA ALA A 24 4.82 11.49 0.99
C ALA A 24 4.18 12.86 0.71
N TRP A 25 4.98 13.80 0.19
CA TRP A 25 4.54 15.16 -0.11
C TRP A 25 3.57 15.27 -1.29
N TRP A 26 3.83 14.58 -2.41
CA TRP A 26 3.04 14.77 -3.64
C TRP A 26 1.68 14.06 -3.64
N LYS A 27 1.55 12.97 -2.88
CA LYS A 27 0.37 12.10 -2.96
C LYS A 27 -0.53 12.13 -1.72
N ASN A 28 -0.24 12.93 -0.70
CA ASN A 28 -0.87 12.81 0.63
C ASN A 28 -0.75 11.37 1.16
N SER A 29 0.40 10.73 0.92
CA SER A 29 0.62 9.34 1.35
C SER A 29 0.74 9.23 2.86
N ASP A 30 0.96 10.35 3.56
CA ASP A 30 0.99 10.41 5.03
C ASP A 30 -0.41 10.24 5.65
N GLU A 31 -1.47 10.57 4.91
CA GLU A 31 -2.85 10.38 5.38
C GLU A 31 -3.35 8.95 5.13
N THR A 32 -3.08 8.43 3.93
CA THR A 32 -3.59 7.13 3.47
C THR A 32 -2.65 5.98 3.73
N LEU A 33 -1.39 6.26 4.11
CA LEU A 33 -0.31 5.28 4.26
C LEU A 33 -0.18 4.35 3.05
N SER A 34 -0.53 4.85 1.86
CA SER A 34 -0.69 4.06 0.65
C SER A 34 0.15 4.63 -0.50
N ILE A 35 1.00 3.80 -1.09
CA ILE A 35 1.81 4.13 -2.28
C ILE A 35 1.31 3.44 -3.57
N HIS A 36 0.33 2.53 -3.44
CA HIS A 36 -0.28 1.79 -4.55
C HIS A 36 -1.40 2.59 -5.25
N TYR A 37 -2.02 1.96 -6.25
CA TYR A 37 -3.16 2.53 -6.97
C TYR A 37 -4.45 2.42 -6.16
N GLY A 38 -5.32 3.41 -6.29
CA GLY A 38 -6.65 3.44 -5.69
C GLY A 38 -7.69 2.90 -6.65
N LEU A 39 -8.80 2.41 -6.10
CA LEU A 39 -9.92 1.90 -6.85
C LEU A 39 -10.97 3.00 -7.02
N TYR A 40 -11.03 3.58 -8.22
CA TYR A 40 -12.02 4.60 -8.57
C TYR A 40 -13.31 3.96 -9.07
N GLU A 41 -14.42 4.51 -8.60
CA GLU A 41 -15.78 4.19 -9.05
C GLU A 41 -16.55 5.49 -9.29
N LYS A 42 -17.75 5.39 -9.89
CA LYS A 42 -18.55 6.54 -10.34
C LYS A 42 -18.77 7.65 -9.28
N HIS A 43 -18.74 7.32 -7.99
CA HIS A 43 -18.98 8.25 -6.89
C HIS A 43 -17.72 8.69 -6.13
N ILE A 44 -16.55 8.17 -6.51
CA ILE A 44 -15.27 8.42 -5.86
C ILE A 44 -14.54 9.52 -6.63
N GLN A 45 -14.26 10.65 -5.98
CA GLN A 45 -13.73 11.84 -6.65
C GLN A 45 -12.31 12.17 -6.20
N THR A 46 -11.92 11.69 -5.02
CA THR A 46 -10.61 11.99 -4.43
C THR A 46 -9.71 10.76 -4.43
N ARG A 47 -8.39 11.02 -4.45
CA ARG A 47 -7.38 9.96 -4.30
C ARG A 47 -7.57 9.20 -2.98
N THR A 48 -7.81 9.92 -1.89
CA THR A 48 -7.99 9.35 -0.55
C THR A 48 -9.16 8.37 -0.51
N GLU A 49 -10.32 8.75 -1.06
CA GLU A 49 -11.47 7.85 -1.17
C GLU A 49 -11.14 6.61 -2.03
N ALA A 50 -10.41 6.78 -3.14
CA ALA A 50 -10.01 5.67 -3.99
C ALA A 50 -9.05 4.70 -3.28
N MET A 51 -8.13 5.19 -2.44
CA MET A 51 -7.25 4.33 -1.63
C MET A 51 -8.05 3.50 -0.62
N TYR A 52 -8.92 4.15 0.16
CA TYR A 52 -9.76 3.43 1.11
C TYR A 52 -10.72 2.45 0.43
N ASN A 53 -11.24 2.80 -0.74
CA ASN A 53 -12.07 1.89 -1.50
C ASN A 53 -11.30 0.64 -1.96
N MET A 54 -10.04 0.80 -2.37
CA MET A 54 -9.18 -0.35 -2.68
C MET A 54 -9.00 -1.26 -1.46
N ASN A 55 -8.69 -0.70 -0.30
CA ASN A 55 -8.44 -1.49 0.92
C ASN A 55 -9.71 -2.22 1.37
N ASN A 56 -10.86 -1.55 1.30
CA ASN A 56 -12.16 -2.17 1.56
C ASN A 56 -12.50 -3.28 0.57
N TYR A 57 -12.18 -3.10 -0.72
CA TYR A 57 -12.40 -4.11 -1.74
C TYR A 57 -11.54 -5.36 -1.49
N VAL A 58 -10.25 -5.19 -1.20
CA VAL A 58 -9.34 -6.30 -0.84
C VAL A 58 -9.82 -7.00 0.43
N ALA A 59 -10.20 -6.25 1.47
CA ALA A 59 -10.76 -6.81 2.70
C ALA A 59 -12.01 -7.66 2.45
N LYS A 60 -12.88 -7.22 1.52
CA LYS A 60 -14.07 -7.98 1.10
C LYS A 60 -13.70 -9.27 0.39
N LEU A 61 -12.73 -9.24 -0.54
CA LEU A 61 -12.24 -10.43 -1.25
C LEU A 61 -11.63 -11.45 -0.28
N LEU A 62 -10.88 -10.98 0.72
CA LEU A 62 -10.30 -11.81 1.77
C LEU A 62 -11.32 -12.26 2.84
N GLY A 63 -12.56 -11.78 2.76
CA GLY A 63 -13.63 -12.14 3.70
C GLY A 63 -13.39 -11.66 5.13
N LEU A 64 -12.65 -10.56 5.31
CA LEU A 64 -12.32 -10.01 6.64
C LEU A 64 -13.60 -9.66 7.42
N LYS A 65 -13.56 -9.88 8.74
CA LYS A 65 -14.71 -9.65 9.62
C LYS A 65 -14.32 -8.67 10.73
N LYS A 66 -15.04 -7.54 10.83
CA LYS A 66 -14.76 -6.46 11.79
C LYS A 66 -14.68 -6.91 13.26
N ASN A 67 -15.38 -7.98 13.62
CA ASN A 67 -15.48 -8.46 15.02
C ASN A 67 -14.87 -9.87 15.21
N LYS A 68 -13.91 -10.25 14.36
CA LYS A 68 -13.22 -11.55 14.48
C LYS A 68 -11.72 -11.33 14.43
N LYS A 69 -10.99 -11.91 15.38
CA LYS A 69 -9.53 -11.94 15.33
C LYS A 69 -9.09 -12.80 14.15
N MET A 70 -8.30 -12.22 13.24
CA MET A 70 -7.76 -12.89 12.06
C MET A 70 -6.26 -12.63 12.02
N LYS A 71 -5.48 -13.63 11.60
CA LYS A 71 -4.06 -13.44 11.28
C LYS A 71 -3.98 -13.05 9.81
N ILE A 72 -3.36 -11.91 9.54
CA ILE A 72 -3.22 -11.34 8.20
C ILE A 72 -1.73 -11.21 7.92
N LEU A 73 -1.31 -11.69 6.74
CA LEU A 73 0.02 -11.45 6.22
C LEU A 73 -0.11 -10.41 5.10
N ASP A 74 0.53 -9.27 5.30
CA ASP A 74 0.70 -8.25 4.27
C ASP A 74 2.18 -8.24 3.84
N ALA A 75 2.47 -8.90 2.73
CA ALA A 75 3.83 -9.04 2.22
C ALA A 75 4.18 -7.84 1.34
N GLY A 76 5.09 -6.98 1.82
CA GLY A 76 5.39 -5.71 1.16
C GLY A 76 4.47 -4.57 1.60
N CYS A 77 4.08 -4.55 2.88
CA CYS A 77 3.16 -3.59 3.48
C CYS A 77 3.56 -2.12 3.34
N GLY A 78 4.80 -1.82 2.96
CA GLY A 78 5.31 -0.46 2.85
C GLY A 78 5.19 0.26 4.19
N VAL A 79 4.30 1.25 4.27
CA VAL A 79 4.00 2.01 5.49
C VAL A 79 2.69 1.61 6.18
N GLY A 80 1.99 0.57 5.70
CA GLY A 80 0.93 -0.13 6.42
C GLY A 80 -0.49 0.40 6.26
N GLY A 81 -0.81 1.13 5.19
CA GLY A 81 -2.13 1.66 4.89
C GLY A 81 -3.18 0.66 4.44
#